data_AF-A0A3M0KB09-F1
#
_entry.id   AF-A0A3M0KB09-F1
#
_cell.length_a   1.000
_cell.length_b   1.000
_cell.length_c   1.000
_cell.angle_alpha   90.00
_cell.angle_beta   90.00
_cell.angle_gamma   90.00
#
_symmetry.space_group_name_H-M   'P 1'
#
loop_
_entity.id
_entity.type
_entity.pdbx_description
1 polymer ?
#
loop_
_entity_poly.entity_id
_entity_poly.type
_entity_poly.pdbx_seq_one_letter_code
_entity_poly.pdbx_strand_id
1 'polypeptide(L)'
;MDDILVCASEKTYLDTIVKRTTETIEEAGFEIHEDKVKYTSPCTYLGLQIHERTIVPQQLIIQDDPKTLRHLHSLCRSSNWVHPLLRTRTEDLSPPLQPSLRKRGP
;
A
#
# COMPACT_ATOMS: atom_id res chain seq x y z
N MET A 1 0.19 -7.52 8.12
CA MET A 1 -0.03 -6.11 7.71
C MET A 1 -0.10 -5.41 9.03
N ASP A 2 1.00 -4.77 9.41
CA ASP A 2 1.31 -4.55 10.82
C ASP A 2 1.68 -3.08 11.08
N ASP A 3 1.46 -2.23 10.07
CA ASP A 3 1.63 -0.78 10.14
C ASP A 3 0.26 -0.11 10.36
N ILE A 4 0.22 0.87 11.26
CA ILE A 4 -0.96 1.68 11.55
C ILE A 4 -0.64 3.14 11.23
N LEU A 5 -1.52 3.80 10.46
CA LEU A 5 -1.44 5.22 10.17
C LEU A 5 -2.55 5.96 10.91
N VAL A 6 -2.18 6.94 11.73
CA VAL A 6 -3.12 7.84 12.41
C VAL A 6 -2.98 9.23 11.81
N CYS A 7 -4.09 9.83 11.36
CA CYS A 7 -4.13 11.16 10.78
C CYS A 7 -5.28 11.98 11.37
N ALA A 8 -5.05 13.26 11.61
CA ALA A 8 -6.03 14.20 12.10
C ALA A 8 -5.72 15.62 11.59
N SER A 9 -6.74 16.44 11.43
CA SER A 9 -6.61 17.84 11.01
C SER A 9 -6.04 18.75 12.10
N GLU A 10 -6.23 18.40 13.37
CA GLU A 10 -5.76 19.17 14.52
C GLU A 10 -4.78 18.34 15.35
N LYS A 11 -3.69 18.98 15.79
CA LYS A 11 -2.62 18.33 16.56
C LYS A 11 -3.09 17.80 17.92
N THR A 12 -3.93 18.55 18.64
CA THR A 12 -4.47 18.15 19.94
C THR A 12 -5.31 16.88 19.84
N TYR A 13 -6.12 16.79 18.79
CA TYR A 13 -6.90 15.61 18.47
C TYR A 13 -6.00 14.45 18.02
N LEU A 14 -4.99 14.72 17.19
CA LEU A 14 -4.00 13.71 16.79
C LEU A 14 -3.33 13.06 18.00
N ASP A 15 -2.79 13.88 18.91
CA ASP A 15 -2.08 13.41 20.11
C ASP A 15 -3.01 12.57 21.00
N THR A 16 -4.28 12.96 21.11
CA THR A 16 -5.31 12.20 21.85
C THR A 16 -5.59 10.83 21.22
N ILE A 17 -5.72 10.77 19.90
CA ILE A 17 -6.00 9.51 19.19
C ILE A 17 -4.79 8.60 19.23
N VAL A 18 -3.58 9.13 18.97
CA VAL A 18 -2.33 8.36 19.06
C VAL A 18 -2.22 7.71 20.44
N LYS A 19 -2.41 8.47 21.52
CA LYS A 19 -2.37 7.92 22.88
C LYS A 19 -3.37 6.79 23.10
N ARG A 20 -4.64 6.99 22.72
CA ARG A 20 -5.68 5.96 22.86
C ARG A 20 -5.38 4.71 22.04
N THR A 21 -4.86 4.89 20.83
CA THR A 21 -4.47 3.78 19.94
C THR A 21 -3.33 2.99 20.56
N THR A 22 -2.30 3.65 21.08
CA THR A 22 -1.19 3.00 21.81
C THR A 22 -1.71 2.19 22.99
N GLU A 23 -2.52 2.78 23.87
CA GLU A 23 -3.12 2.10 25.03
C GLU A 23 -3.91 0.85 24.59
N THR A 24 -4.73 0.98 23.54
CA THR A 24 -5.54 -0.15 23.04
C THR A 24 -4.68 -1.29 22.47
N ILE A 25 -3.57 -0.96 21.80
CA ILE A 25 -2.65 -1.94 21.22
C ILE A 25 -1.91 -2.69 22.33
N GLU A 26 -1.45 -1.97 23.35
CA GLU A 26 -0.79 -2.55 24.53
C GLU A 26 -1.75 -3.43 25.34
N GLU A 27 -2.99 -3.00 25.55
CA GLU A 27 -4.04 -3.79 26.21
C GLU A 27 -4.37 -5.08 25.45
N ALA A 28 -4.29 -5.05 24.12
CA ALA A 28 -4.45 -6.22 23.27
C ALA A 28 -3.21 -7.14 23.26
N GLY A 29 -2.14 -6.78 23.98
CA GLY A 29 -0.92 -7.57 24.14
C GLY A 29 0.07 -7.44 22.98
N PHE A 30 -0.06 -6.40 22.14
CA PHE A 30 0.88 -6.13 21.06
C PHE A 30 1.97 -5.15 21.52
N GLU A 31 3.18 -5.35 20.98
CA GLU A 31 4.31 -4.47 21.25
C GLU A 31 4.48 -3.46 20.11
N ILE A 32 4.59 -2.19 20.46
CA ILE A 32 4.88 -1.12 19.50
C ILE A 32 6.39 -0.90 19.45
N HIS A 33 6.98 -1.08 18.28
CA HIS A 33 8.39 -0.76 18.07
C HIS A 33 8.58 0.76 17.94
N GLU A 34 8.97 1.43 19.03
CA GLU A 34 9.22 2.87 19.08
C GLU A 34 10.19 3.34 17.97
N ASP A 35 11.24 2.54 17.67
CA ASP A 35 12.23 2.82 16.62
C ASP A 35 11.62 2.96 15.21
N LYS A 36 10.43 2.37 14.99
CA LYS A 36 9.72 2.39 13.71
C LYS A 36 8.60 3.42 13.67
N VAL A 37 8.30 4.08 14.78
CA VAL A 37 7.24 5.10 14.83
C VAL A 37 7.73 6.36 14.12
N LYS A 38 6.95 6.81 13.13
CA LYS A 38 7.22 8.03 12.36
C LYS A 38 6.12 9.05 12.61
N TYR A 39 6.48 10.15 13.27
CA TYR A 39 5.57 11.25 13.60
C TYR A 39 5.55 12.39 12.57
N THR A 40 6.58 12.50 11.74
CA THR A 40 6.75 13.60 10.79
C THR A 40 6.57 13.14 9.35
N SER A 41 6.10 14.06 8.51
CA SER A 41 6.12 13.87 7.07
C SER A 41 7.52 14.17 6.50
N PRO A 42 7.98 13.47 5.45
CA PRO A 42 7.27 12.42 4.71
C PRO A 42 7.35 11.05 5.41
N CYS A 43 6.22 10.38 5.56
CA CYS A 43 6.16 9.00 6.07
C CYS A 43 5.79 8.01 4.95
N THR A 44 6.22 6.76 5.08
CA THR A 44 5.87 5.70 4.12
C THR A 44 4.86 4.78 4.76
N TYR A 45 3.72 4.60 4.12
CA TYR A 45 2.65 3.72 4.56
C TYR A 45 2.13 2.93 3.36
N LEU A 46 2.20 1.59 3.42
CA LEU A 46 1.70 0.71 2.35
C LEU A 46 2.25 1.01 0.95
N GLY A 47 3.53 1.39 0.85
CA GLY A 47 4.12 1.78 -0.44
C GLY A 47 3.67 3.15 -0.94
N LEU A 48 3.03 3.97 -0.10
CA LEU A 48 2.68 5.36 -0.36
C LEU A 48 3.60 6.28 0.46
N GLN A 49 4.11 7.33 -0.16
CA GLN A 49 4.73 8.46 0.52
C GLN A 49 3.67 9.50 0.86
N ILE A 50 3.48 9.74 2.15
CA ILE A 50 2.53 10.71 2.66
C ILE A 50 3.30 11.94 3.11
N HIS A 51 3.06 13.05 2.41
CA HIS A 51 3.53 14.39 2.73
C HIS A 51 2.43 15.16 3.49
N GLU A 52 2.73 16.35 3.99
CA GLU A 52 1.79 17.19 4.74
C GLU A 52 0.42 17.37 4.06
N ARG A 53 0.39 17.40 2.72
CA ARG A 53 -0.83 17.65 1.93
C ARG A 53 -0.99 16.75 0.71
N THR A 54 -0.04 15.85 0.44
CA THR A 54 -0.06 15.02 -0.75
C THR A 54 0.27 13.58 -0.42
N ILE A 55 -0.43 12.65 -1.06
CA ILE A 55 -0.12 11.22 -1.02
C ILE A 55 0.41 10.86 -2.40
N VAL A 56 1.65 10.41 -2.44
CA VAL A 56 2.36 10.07 -3.68
C VAL A 56 2.66 8.57 -3.63
N PRO A 57 2.29 7.78 -4.65
CA PRO A 57 2.73 6.40 -4.71
C PRO A 57 4.26 6.35 -4.75
N GLN A 58 4.87 5.42 -4.01
CA GLN A 58 6.31 5.20 -4.09
C GLN A 58 6.68 4.92 -5.54
N GLN A 59 7.82 5.44 -5.98
CA GLN A 59 8.28 5.36 -7.37
C GLN A 59 8.37 3.89 -7.80
N LEU A 60 7.36 3.43 -8.55
CA LEU A 60 7.29 2.09 -9.11
C LEU A 60 8.02 2.12 -10.46
N ILE A 61 9.05 1.29 -10.60
CA ILE A 61 9.71 1.08 -11.89
C ILE A 61 8.81 0.15 -12.69
N ILE A 62 7.95 0.73 -13.51
CA ILE A 62 7.16 0.01 -14.51
C ILE A 62 8.12 -0.34 -15.65
N GLN A 63 8.34 -1.64 -15.87
CA GLN A 63 9.03 -2.08 -17.08
C GLN A 63 7.99 -2.19 -18.20
N ASP A 64 8.15 -1.37 -19.24
CA ASP A 64 7.22 -1.33 -20.39
C ASP A 64 7.30 -2.58 -21.30
N ASP A 65 8.31 -3.45 -21.13
CA ASP A 65 8.46 -4.71 -21.88
C ASP A 65 8.89 -5.87 -20.96
N PRO A 66 7.96 -6.47 -20.18
CA PRO A 66 8.28 -7.56 -19.27
C PRO A 66 8.53 -8.86 -20.05
N LYS A 67 9.77 -9.10 -20.49
CA LYS A 67 10.18 -10.34 -21.20
C LYS A 67 10.21 -11.60 -20.33
N THR A 68 9.92 -11.50 -19.04
CA THR A 68 10.04 -12.60 -18.08
C THR A 68 8.83 -12.64 -17.15
N LEU A 69 8.36 -13.84 -16.80
CA LEU A 69 7.25 -14.05 -15.85
C LEU A 69 7.46 -13.29 -14.51
N ARG A 70 8.72 -13.16 -14.07
CA ARG A 70 9.11 -12.35 -12.91
C ARG A 70 8.74 -10.87 -13.08
N HIS A 71 8.98 -10.30 -14.26
CA HIS A 71 8.66 -8.89 -14.54
C HIS A 71 7.15 -8.68 -14.67
N LEU A 72 6.43 -9.61 -15.29
CA LEU A 72 4.96 -9.61 -15.32
C LEU A 72 4.36 -9.65 -13.91
N HIS A 73 4.87 -10.53 -13.05
CA HIS A 73 4.40 -10.63 -11.67
C HIS A 73 4.74 -9.37 -10.85
N SER A 74 5.91 -8.76 -11.09
CA SER A 74 6.29 -7.47 -10.50
C SER A 74 5.35 -6.35 -10.96
N LEU A 75 4.97 -6.34 -12.24
CA LEU A 75 4.03 -5.38 -12.81
C LEU A 75 2.63 -5.54 -12.21
N CYS A 76 2.11 -6.77 -12.10
CA CYS A 76 0.82 -7.03 -11.46
C CYS A 76 0.81 -6.59 -9.99
N ARG A 77 1.89 -6.86 -9.24
CA ARG A 77 2.04 -6.33 -7.87
C ARG A 77 2.02 -4.80 -7.86
N SER A 78 2.80 -4.18 -8.74
CA SER A 78 2.89 -2.71 -8.88
C SER A 78 1.51 -2.10 -9.19
N SER A 79 0.78 -2.70 -10.13
CA SER A 79 -0.57 -2.29 -10.53
C SER A 79 -1.56 -2.37 -9.38
N ASN A 80 -1.47 -3.41 -8.54
CA ASN A 80 -2.33 -3.53 -7.36
C ASN A 80 -2.11 -2.38 -6.35
N TRP A 81 -0.91 -1.80 -6.27
CA TRP A 81 -0.62 -0.67 -5.38
C TRP A 81 -1.20 0.67 -5.85
N VAL A 82 -1.34 0.86 -7.17
CA VAL A 82 -1.87 2.11 -7.76
C VAL A 82 -3.39 2.10 -7.89
N HIS A 83 -4.02 0.92 -7.82
CA HIS A 83 -5.46 0.76 -7.95
C HIS A 83 -6.29 1.59 -6.95
N PRO A 84 -5.91 1.72 -5.66
CA PRO A 84 -6.65 2.57 -4.72
C PRO A 84 -6.57 4.07 -5.07
N LEU A 85 -5.50 4.50 -5.73
CA LEU A 85 -5.27 5.89 -6.12
C LEU A 85 -5.91 6.24 -7.46
N LEU A 86 -5.93 5.31 -8.40
CA LEU A 86 -6.37 5.56 -9.77
C LEU A 86 -7.89 5.55 -9.96
N ARG A 87 -8.68 5.14 -8.94
CA ARG A 87 -10.15 4.95 -9.03
C ARG A 87 -10.58 4.24 -10.33
N THR A 88 -9.72 3.41 -10.88
CA THR A 88 -9.95 2.63 -12.09
C THR A 88 -10.86 1.47 -11.75
N ARG A 89 -11.91 1.25 -12.55
CA ARG A 89 -12.79 0.11 -12.36
C ARG A 89 -12.01 -1.17 -12.69
N THR A 90 -12.22 -2.22 -11.90
CA THR A 90 -11.54 -3.52 -12.01
C THR A 90 -11.66 -4.17 -13.41
N GLU A 91 -12.66 -3.76 -14.18
CA GLU A 91 -12.89 -4.13 -15.59
C GLU A 91 -11.77 -3.67 -16.54
N ASP A 92 -11.00 -2.62 -16.23
CA ASP A 92 -9.91 -2.09 -17.09
C ASP A 92 -8.54 -2.74 -16.85
N LEU A 93 -8.36 -3.46 -15.73
CA LEU A 93 -7.06 -4.03 -15.31
C LEU A 93 -6.96 -5.54 -15.51
N SER A 94 -7.94 -6.16 -16.19
CA SER A 94 -7.83 -7.56 -16.58
C SER A 94 -6.63 -7.72 -17.53
N PRO A 95 -5.62 -8.55 -17.19
CA PRO A 95 -4.60 -8.88 -18.17
C PRO A 95 -5.30 -9.53 -19.36
N PRO A 96 -4.86 -9.29 -20.61
CA PRO A 96 -5.24 -10.14 -21.73
C PRO A 96 -4.60 -11.51 -21.49
N LEU A 97 -5.18 -12.31 -20.59
CA LEU A 97 -4.91 -13.72 -20.47
C LEU A 97 -5.27 -14.32 -21.83
N GLN A 98 -4.24 -14.57 -22.64
CA GLN A 98 -4.42 -15.17 -23.95
C GLN A 98 -5.14 -16.52 -23.78
N PRO A 99 -6.14 -16.86 -24.62
CA PRO A 99 -6.92 -18.10 -24.52
C PRO A 99 -6.13 -19.41 -24.76
N SER A 100 -4.81 -19.35 -24.95
CA SER A 100 -4.00 -20.43 -25.51
C SER A 100 -3.62 -21.55 -24.54
N LEU A 101 -3.95 -21.47 -23.25
CA LEU A 101 -3.70 -22.56 -22.29
C LEU A 101 -4.90 -23.45 -21.97
N ARG A 102 -6.03 -23.32 -22.69
CA ARG A 102 -7.22 -24.16 -22.47
C ARG A 102 -7.36 -25.36 -23.41
N LYS A 103 -6.26 -25.93 -23.92
CA LYS A 103 -6.29 -27.20 -24.68
C LYS A 103 -5.08 -28.11 -24.43
N ARG A 104 -5.34 -29.17 -23.65
CA ARG A 104 -4.82 -30.56 -23.66
C ARG A 104 -5.37 -31.16 -22.35
N GLY A 105 -6.45 -31.94 -22.30
CA GLY A 105 -6.78 -33.16 -23.07
C GLY A 105 -5.98 -34.34 -22.51
N PRO A 106 -6.46 -35.61 -22.53
CA PRO A 106 -7.81 -36.14 -22.71
C PRO A 106 -8.51 -36.50 -21.38
#